data_AF-A0A562S3V4-F1
#
_entry.id   AF-A0A562S3V4-F1
#
_cell.length_a   1.000
_cell.length_b   1.000
_cell.length_c   1.000
_cell.angle_alpha   90.00
_cell.angle_beta   90.00
_cell.angle_gamma   90.00
#
_symmetry.space_group_name_H-M   'P 1'
#
loop_
_entity.id
_entity.type
_entity.pdbx_description
1 polymer ?
#
loop_
_entity_poly.entity_id
_entity_poly.type
_entity_poly.pdbx_seq_one_letter_code
_entity_poly.pdbx_strand_id
1 'polypeptide(L)'
;MQLAKFFHRPPGDDDRELVLIPGDDPRVIGVRMNREDDPDSEQYLREEFSDIDDAAAAFRRHAAELVASGYVETSHTNYTLRDLGPDPQAKPGWQKGLDELMIQVLGSPLAEQAKQIAALRGTPAEHEPLYLLLAADHGKTAGEDFAQTLRYAEQARDALNARRASGQAHYAWSITEQELEGEILELLSGLYLLASNPAASLAIIEHLCRTAPSHDRIRQRADLLCGFFPERREEAFDDAYQWSRFGGYDVILLFPEYAEYVARRKAGASAKGWRWRPATPINDADISAAEQTLGVRLPDDYRDFLRTRGETELLVRLPESSSELRFYAPGELATQLRNVLDFIAYSEDELEEACAYFRKAYGVSLKHLIPIAEPSQLSRCLLLHLEPGERYGWCFQWDHDGAWELEQKQPSFDVALKALTDGIERRDATQLAFFDL
;
A
#
# COMPACT_ATOMS: atom_id res chain seq x y z
N MET A 1 13.57 -0.85 -0.98
CA MET A 1 13.85 -1.40 -2.32
C MET A 1 15.15 -2.20 -2.30
N GLN A 2 15.17 -3.39 -2.90
CA GLN A 2 16.37 -4.20 -3.13
C GLN A 2 16.33 -4.65 -4.58
N LEU A 3 17.46 -4.61 -5.31
CA LEU A 3 17.52 -4.99 -6.71
C LEU A 3 18.34 -6.28 -6.86
N ALA A 4 17.69 -7.40 -7.18
CA ALA A 4 18.33 -8.71 -7.19
C ALA A 4 18.50 -9.27 -8.63
N LYS A 5 19.71 -9.70 -8.97
CA LYS A 5 19.99 -10.49 -10.17
C LYS A 5 20.29 -11.94 -9.77
N PHE A 6 19.72 -12.86 -10.53
CA PHE A 6 19.86 -14.30 -10.31
C PHE A 6 20.69 -14.92 -11.43
N PHE A 7 21.59 -15.80 -11.08
CA PHE A 7 22.59 -16.38 -11.97
C PHE A 7 22.63 -17.90 -11.78
N HIS A 8 22.59 -18.63 -12.88
CA HIS A 8 22.67 -20.09 -12.91
C HIS A 8 23.90 -20.55 -13.69
N ARG A 9 24.60 -21.60 -13.24
CA ARG A 9 25.77 -22.15 -13.93
C ARG A 9 25.53 -23.56 -14.47
N PRO A 10 25.27 -23.72 -15.78
CA PRO A 10 25.15 -25.04 -16.39
C PRO A 10 26.53 -25.67 -16.71
N PRO A 11 26.69 -27.00 -16.57
CA PRO A 11 25.80 -27.94 -15.89
C PRO A 11 25.99 -27.89 -14.36
N GLY A 12 24.90 -28.00 -13.59
CA GLY A 12 24.92 -28.11 -12.12
C GLY A 12 23.97 -27.13 -11.43
N ASP A 13 23.95 -27.16 -10.10
CA ASP A 13 23.02 -26.39 -9.26
C ASP A 13 23.72 -25.24 -8.51
N ASP A 14 24.79 -24.68 -9.10
CA ASP A 14 25.48 -23.51 -8.54
C ASP A 14 24.75 -22.24 -8.96
N ASP A 15 23.75 -21.91 -8.14
CA ASP A 15 22.93 -20.73 -8.29
C ASP A 15 23.40 -19.61 -7.37
N ARG A 16 23.34 -18.38 -7.89
CA ARG A 16 23.80 -17.19 -7.17
C ARG A 16 22.82 -16.06 -7.30
N GLU A 17 22.62 -15.38 -6.20
CA GLU A 17 21.96 -14.09 -6.14
C GLU A 17 23.02 -13.00 -5.98
N LEU A 18 22.81 -11.88 -6.65
CA LEU A 18 23.54 -10.64 -6.45
C LEU A 18 22.52 -9.55 -6.17
N VAL A 19 22.63 -8.91 -5.02
CA VAL A 19 21.69 -7.90 -4.53
C VAL A 19 22.38 -6.55 -4.42
N LEU A 20 21.77 -5.52 -5.00
CA LEU A 20 22.07 -4.12 -4.73
C LEU A 20 21.02 -3.58 -3.76
N ILE A 21 21.47 -3.10 -2.60
CA ILE A 21 20.62 -2.42 -1.62
C ILE A 21 20.89 -0.91 -1.74
N PRO A 22 20.02 -0.15 -2.43
CA PRO A 22 20.10 1.31 -2.45
C PRO A 22 19.67 1.88 -1.09
N GLY A 23 20.26 3.01 -0.69
CA GLY A 23 19.94 3.70 0.57
C GLY A 23 21.06 4.65 1.00
N ASP A 24 20.98 5.13 2.25
CA ASP A 24 22.00 6.02 2.84
C ASP A 24 23.37 5.33 3.00
N ASP A 25 23.35 4.01 3.22
CA ASP A 25 24.53 3.14 3.23
C ASP A 25 24.39 2.08 2.12
N PRO A 26 24.71 2.39 0.85
CA PRO A 26 24.57 1.46 -0.26
C PRO A 26 25.42 0.19 -0.08
N ARG A 27 24.85 -0.96 -0.44
CA ARG A 27 25.55 -2.27 -0.30
C ARG A 27 25.36 -3.16 -1.51
N VAL A 28 26.39 -3.96 -1.79
CA VAL A 28 26.33 -5.08 -2.74
C VAL A 28 26.57 -6.37 -1.98
N ILE A 29 25.62 -7.30 -2.08
CA ILE A 29 25.67 -8.60 -1.41
C ILE A 29 25.57 -9.71 -2.46
N GLY A 30 26.41 -10.72 -2.36
CA GLY A 30 26.32 -11.92 -3.18
C GLY A 30 26.02 -13.14 -2.32
N VAL A 31 24.99 -13.89 -2.69
CA VAL A 31 24.50 -15.08 -1.95
C VAL A 31 24.59 -16.31 -2.84
N ARG A 32 25.06 -17.43 -2.29
CA ARG A 32 24.95 -18.75 -2.91
C ARG A 32 23.58 -19.32 -2.56
N MET A 33 22.80 -19.65 -3.58
CA MET A 33 21.48 -20.25 -3.41
C MET A 33 21.62 -21.77 -3.25
N ASN A 34 20.53 -22.44 -2.85
CA ASN A 34 20.43 -23.91 -2.82
C ASN A 34 21.46 -24.62 -1.91
N ARG A 35 21.79 -24.04 -0.74
CA ARG A 35 22.63 -24.70 0.27
C ARG A 35 21.90 -24.83 1.60
N GLU A 36 21.90 -26.05 2.14
CA GLU A 36 21.33 -26.38 3.46
C GLU A 36 22.35 -26.17 4.62
N ASP A 37 23.57 -25.74 4.30
CA ASP A 37 24.68 -25.62 5.27
C ASP A 37 24.86 -24.17 5.75
N ASP A 38 24.90 -23.98 7.07
CA ASP A 38 25.23 -22.78 7.85
C ASP A 38 24.83 -21.41 7.22
N PRO A 39 23.80 -20.70 7.72
CA PRO A 39 23.26 -19.47 7.14
C PRO A 39 24.29 -18.31 7.03
N ASP A 40 25.36 -18.33 7.82
CA ASP A 40 26.45 -17.36 7.72
C ASP A 40 27.47 -17.68 6.59
N SER A 41 27.38 -18.86 5.97
CA SER A 41 28.26 -19.34 4.89
C SER A 41 27.71 -19.11 3.47
N GLU A 42 26.46 -18.61 3.38
CA GLU A 42 25.74 -18.35 2.14
C GLU A 42 26.26 -17.11 1.41
N GLN A 43 26.73 -16.09 2.14
CA GLN A 43 27.25 -14.86 1.55
C GLN A 43 28.69 -15.06 1.05
N TYR A 44 28.90 -14.94 -0.27
CA TYR A 44 30.24 -14.96 -0.88
C TYR A 44 30.80 -13.56 -1.12
N LEU A 45 29.98 -12.52 -0.98
CA LEU A 45 30.32 -11.13 -1.22
C LEU A 45 29.49 -10.23 -0.29
N ARG A 46 30.15 -9.26 0.33
CA ARG A 46 29.51 -8.15 1.03
C ARG A 46 30.42 -6.93 0.96
N GLU A 47 30.00 -5.93 0.19
CA GLU A 47 30.70 -4.66 0.04
C GLU A 47 29.75 -3.52 0.44
N GLU A 48 30.26 -2.57 1.22
CA GLU A 48 29.55 -1.38 1.66
C GLU A 48 30.21 -0.16 1.02
N PHE A 49 29.40 0.80 0.57
CA PHE A 49 29.85 1.96 -0.19
C PHE A 49 29.39 3.24 0.47
N SER A 50 30.13 4.34 0.25
CA SER A 50 29.75 5.67 0.72
C SER A 50 28.70 6.35 -0.16
N ASP A 51 28.52 5.88 -1.38
CA ASP A 51 27.61 6.46 -2.36
C ASP A 51 27.08 5.39 -3.33
N ILE A 52 25.97 5.74 -3.97
CA ILE A 52 25.20 4.82 -4.81
C ILE A 52 25.84 4.59 -6.18
N ASP A 53 26.64 5.54 -6.67
CA ASP A 53 27.30 5.43 -7.97
C ASP A 53 28.39 4.35 -7.94
N ASP A 54 29.22 4.35 -6.88
CA ASP A 54 30.24 3.34 -6.65
C ASP A 54 29.61 1.95 -6.42
N ALA A 55 28.52 1.88 -5.64
CA ALA A 55 27.78 0.63 -5.43
C ALA A 55 27.19 0.08 -6.73
N ALA A 56 26.57 0.93 -7.56
CA ALA A 56 26.03 0.55 -8.86
C ALA A 56 27.13 0.08 -9.82
N ALA A 57 28.29 0.74 -9.84
CA ALA A 57 29.44 0.32 -10.65
C ALA A 57 29.99 -1.04 -10.18
N ALA A 58 30.12 -1.25 -8.87
CA ALA A 58 30.53 -2.53 -8.30
C ALA A 58 29.53 -3.65 -8.61
N PHE A 59 28.23 -3.38 -8.49
CA PHE A 59 27.17 -4.33 -8.83
C PHE A 59 27.26 -4.79 -10.30
N ARG A 60 27.44 -3.84 -11.24
CA ARG A 60 27.65 -4.16 -12.67
C ARG A 60 28.92 -4.99 -12.89
N ARG A 61 30.01 -4.65 -12.20
CA ARG A 61 31.28 -5.39 -12.27
C ARG A 61 31.11 -6.84 -11.80
N HIS A 62 30.51 -7.07 -10.64
CA HIS A 62 30.29 -8.42 -10.11
C HIS A 62 29.33 -9.23 -10.98
N ALA A 63 28.27 -8.62 -11.52
CA ALA A 63 27.42 -9.27 -12.51
C ALA A 63 28.21 -9.71 -13.75
N ALA A 64 29.12 -8.86 -14.25
CA ALA A 64 29.98 -9.20 -15.39
C ALA A 64 30.99 -10.30 -15.06
N GLU A 65 31.56 -10.32 -13.84
CA GLU A 65 32.46 -11.37 -13.36
C GLU A 65 31.77 -12.74 -13.28
N LEU A 66 30.52 -12.78 -12.81
CA LEU A 66 29.70 -13.98 -12.84
C LEU A 66 29.48 -14.46 -14.27
N VAL A 67 29.07 -13.58 -15.19
CA VAL A 67 28.88 -13.95 -16.60
C VAL A 67 30.18 -14.46 -17.23
N ALA A 68 31.32 -13.80 -16.97
CA ALA A 68 32.63 -14.24 -17.45
C ALA A 68 33.06 -15.60 -16.86
N SER A 69 32.56 -15.94 -15.67
CA SER A 69 32.80 -17.23 -15.02
C SER A 69 31.88 -18.36 -15.52
N GLY A 70 31.02 -18.07 -16.51
CA GLY A 70 30.13 -19.03 -17.15
C GLY A 70 28.73 -19.10 -16.54
N TYR A 71 28.34 -18.14 -15.70
CA TYR A 71 26.97 -18.04 -15.22
C TYR A 71 26.07 -17.35 -16.25
N VAL A 72 24.80 -17.74 -16.26
CA VAL A 72 23.74 -17.14 -17.08
C VAL A 72 22.80 -16.38 -16.16
N GLU A 73 22.63 -15.08 -16.40
CA GLU A 73 21.61 -14.29 -15.72
C GLU A 73 20.22 -14.78 -16.13
N THR A 74 19.35 -15.05 -15.14
CA THR A 74 18.04 -15.71 -15.31
C THR A 74 16.90 -14.70 -15.23
N SER A 75 15.72 -15.04 -15.76
CA SER A 75 14.53 -14.17 -15.78
C SER A 75 13.85 -13.97 -14.42
N HIS A 76 14.38 -14.57 -13.35
CA HIS A 76 13.83 -14.41 -12.01
C HIS A 76 14.01 -12.98 -11.50
N THR A 77 13.04 -12.51 -10.74
CA THR A 77 12.97 -11.13 -10.25
C THR A 77 12.66 -11.01 -8.77
N ASN A 78 12.20 -12.07 -8.09
CA ASN A 78 11.78 -11.98 -6.69
C ASN A 78 12.98 -12.19 -5.74
N TYR A 79 13.38 -11.16 -4.98
CA TYR A 79 14.49 -11.22 -4.03
C TYR A 79 14.26 -12.19 -2.85
N THR A 80 13.02 -12.60 -2.60
CA THR A 80 12.70 -13.62 -1.58
C THR A 80 12.85 -15.05 -2.11
N LEU A 81 13.16 -15.22 -3.40
CA LEU A 81 13.42 -16.52 -4.00
C LEU A 81 14.65 -17.18 -3.36
N ARG A 82 14.56 -18.48 -3.07
CA ARG A 82 15.65 -19.26 -2.46
C ARG A 82 16.17 -20.39 -3.33
N ASP A 83 15.41 -20.75 -4.37
CA ASP A 83 15.75 -21.75 -5.38
C ASP A 83 15.27 -21.30 -6.76
N LEU A 84 16.10 -21.46 -7.80
CA LEU A 84 15.76 -21.14 -9.20
C LEU A 84 15.06 -22.29 -9.93
N GLY A 85 15.04 -23.48 -9.33
CA GLY A 85 14.55 -24.71 -9.94
C GLY A 85 15.49 -25.28 -11.01
N PRO A 86 15.11 -26.40 -11.65
CA PRO A 86 16.03 -27.25 -12.40
C PRO A 86 16.41 -26.76 -13.82
N ASP A 87 15.74 -25.74 -14.37
CA ASP A 87 16.03 -25.22 -15.73
C ASP A 87 15.66 -23.73 -15.85
N PRO A 88 16.39 -22.84 -15.15
CA PRO A 88 16.05 -21.43 -15.11
C PRO A 88 16.30 -20.77 -16.47
N GLN A 89 15.29 -20.06 -16.96
CA GLN A 89 15.36 -19.42 -18.28
C GLN A 89 16.29 -18.21 -18.26
N ALA A 90 17.10 -18.07 -19.32
CA ALA A 90 17.98 -16.92 -19.50
C ALA A 90 17.17 -15.62 -19.61
N LYS A 91 17.64 -14.56 -18.94
CA LYS A 91 16.98 -13.25 -18.96
C LYS A 91 17.00 -12.65 -20.38
N PRO A 92 15.83 -12.32 -20.96
CA PRO A 92 15.74 -11.64 -22.25
C PRO A 92 16.46 -10.29 -22.27
N GLY A 93 16.97 -9.88 -23.44
CA GLY A 93 17.74 -8.64 -23.58
C GLY A 93 16.98 -7.37 -23.16
N TRP A 94 15.67 -7.31 -23.40
CA TRP A 94 14.85 -6.16 -22.99
C TRP A 94 14.72 -6.05 -21.46
N GLN A 95 14.65 -7.17 -20.74
CA GLN A 95 14.64 -7.17 -19.27
C GLN A 95 15.98 -6.70 -18.71
N LYS A 96 17.10 -7.18 -19.28
CA LYS A 96 18.44 -6.68 -18.93
C LYS A 96 18.57 -5.18 -19.16
N GLY A 97 18.00 -4.67 -20.25
CA GLY A 97 18.00 -3.24 -20.53
C GLY A 97 17.14 -2.45 -19.55
N LEU A 98 16.01 -3.00 -19.08
CA LEU A 98 15.17 -2.36 -18.07
C LEU A 98 15.84 -2.38 -16.68
N ASP A 99 16.55 -3.46 -16.33
CA ASP A 99 17.40 -3.49 -15.13
C ASP A 99 18.47 -2.40 -15.17
N GLU A 100 19.13 -2.24 -16.31
CA GLU A 100 20.15 -1.21 -16.47
C GLU A 100 19.55 0.19 -16.34
N LEU A 101 18.35 0.44 -16.88
CA LEU A 101 17.64 1.71 -16.67
C LEU A 101 17.35 1.94 -15.19
N MET A 102 16.85 0.92 -14.49
CA MET A 102 16.60 0.95 -13.04
C MET A 102 17.87 1.24 -12.21
N ILE A 103 19.03 0.72 -12.61
CA ILE A 103 20.30 1.07 -11.95
C ILE A 103 20.69 2.51 -12.26
N GLN A 104 20.50 2.96 -13.51
CA GLN A 104 20.88 4.31 -13.94
C GLN A 104 20.07 5.41 -13.24
N VAL A 105 18.78 5.20 -12.98
CA VAL A 105 17.97 6.21 -12.27
C VAL A 105 18.41 6.47 -10.84
N LEU A 106 19.21 5.59 -10.23
CA LEU A 106 19.72 5.75 -8.87
C LEU A 106 20.78 6.87 -8.73
N GLY A 107 21.43 7.28 -9.82
CA GLY A 107 22.51 8.28 -9.73
C GLY A 107 23.20 8.65 -11.04
N SER A 108 22.97 7.90 -12.12
CA SER A 108 23.61 8.19 -13.41
C SER A 108 23.10 9.52 -14.01
N PRO A 109 23.92 10.24 -14.78
CA PRO A 109 23.52 11.48 -15.44
C PRO A 109 22.27 11.29 -16.32
N LEU A 110 21.40 12.31 -16.36
CA LEU A 110 20.18 12.31 -17.18
C LEU A 110 20.44 11.93 -18.65
N ALA A 111 21.58 12.35 -19.22
CA ALA A 111 21.93 12.01 -20.60
C ALA A 111 22.13 10.50 -20.83
N GLU A 112 22.64 9.75 -19.84
CA GLU A 112 22.78 8.29 -19.94
C GLU A 112 21.43 7.60 -19.77
N GLN A 113 20.61 8.05 -18.83
CA GLN A 113 19.23 7.57 -18.67
C GLN A 113 18.43 7.74 -19.97
N ALA A 114 18.52 8.91 -20.62
CA ALA A 114 17.85 9.20 -21.87
C ALA A 114 18.28 8.26 -23.01
N LYS A 115 19.59 7.93 -23.11
CA LYS A 115 20.09 6.95 -24.08
C LYS A 115 19.49 5.58 -23.83
N GLN A 116 19.40 5.16 -22.57
CA GLN A 116 18.85 3.85 -22.22
C GLN A 116 17.33 3.78 -22.46
N ILE A 117 16.59 4.83 -22.12
CA ILE A 117 15.16 4.97 -22.44
C ILE A 117 14.93 4.85 -23.95
N ALA A 118 15.77 5.53 -24.75
CA ALA A 118 15.70 5.46 -26.21
C ALA A 118 16.06 4.07 -26.76
N ALA A 119 17.05 3.39 -26.19
CA ALA A 119 17.48 2.05 -26.60
C ALA A 119 16.41 0.97 -26.35
N LEU A 120 15.53 1.19 -25.37
CA LEU A 120 14.42 0.28 -25.04
C LEU A 120 13.18 0.47 -25.92
N ARG A 121 13.08 1.56 -26.69
CA ARG A 121 11.95 1.79 -27.61
C ARG A 121 11.89 0.72 -28.69
N GLY A 122 10.68 0.28 -29.04
CA GLY A 122 10.45 -0.81 -29.98
C GLY A 122 10.75 -2.21 -29.43
N THR A 123 11.14 -2.33 -28.16
CA THR A 123 11.23 -3.62 -27.46
C THR A 123 9.96 -3.84 -26.62
N PRO A 124 9.69 -5.07 -26.13
CA PRO A 124 8.58 -5.31 -25.21
C PRO A 124 8.60 -4.44 -23.95
N ALA A 125 9.77 -3.94 -23.53
CA ALA A 125 9.91 -3.08 -22.36
C ALA A 125 9.08 -1.80 -22.46
N GLU A 126 8.87 -1.25 -23.67
CA GLU A 126 8.14 0.01 -23.88
C GLU A 126 6.69 -0.02 -23.36
N HIS A 127 6.14 -1.21 -23.15
CA HIS A 127 4.79 -1.43 -22.63
C HIS A 127 4.75 -1.98 -21.19
N GLU A 128 5.91 -2.10 -20.53
CA GLU A 128 5.96 -2.49 -19.13
C GLU A 128 5.70 -1.27 -18.22
N PRO A 129 4.87 -1.42 -17.16
CA PRO A 129 4.57 -0.32 -16.24
C PRO A 129 5.84 0.33 -15.65
N LEU A 130 6.86 -0.49 -15.34
CA LEU A 130 8.14 -0.01 -14.82
C LEU A 130 8.89 0.90 -15.81
N TYR A 131 8.93 0.55 -17.10
CA TYR A 131 9.55 1.43 -18.11
C TYR A 131 8.83 2.77 -18.20
N LEU A 132 7.50 2.74 -18.23
CA LEU A 132 6.66 3.93 -18.36
C LEU A 132 6.82 4.85 -17.15
N LEU A 133 6.89 4.28 -15.94
CA LEU A 133 7.24 5.01 -14.72
C LEU A 133 8.59 5.72 -14.86
N LEU A 134 9.66 5.00 -15.21
CA LEU A 134 11.01 5.54 -15.30
C LEU A 134 11.14 6.60 -16.40
N ALA A 135 10.47 6.41 -17.54
CA ALA A 135 10.44 7.38 -18.62
C ALA A 135 9.70 8.67 -18.20
N ALA A 136 8.61 8.55 -17.44
CA ALA A 136 7.90 9.70 -16.90
C ALA A 136 8.72 10.43 -15.83
N ASP A 137 9.35 9.71 -14.90
CA ASP A 137 10.18 10.32 -13.86
C ASP A 137 11.39 11.05 -14.47
N HIS A 138 12.05 10.43 -15.44
CA HIS A 138 13.12 11.08 -16.22
C HIS A 138 12.62 12.38 -16.87
N GLY A 139 11.51 12.33 -17.60
CA GLY A 139 10.98 13.51 -18.30
C GLY A 139 10.59 14.64 -17.34
N LYS A 140 10.05 14.30 -16.15
CA LYS A 140 9.76 15.27 -15.08
C LYS A 140 11.03 15.92 -14.56
N THR A 141 12.06 15.13 -14.26
CA THR A 141 13.33 15.59 -13.68
C THR A 141 14.15 16.40 -14.68
N ALA A 142 14.18 15.98 -15.95
CA ALA A 142 14.90 16.65 -17.02
C ALA A 142 14.15 17.89 -17.57
N GLY A 143 12.89 18.11 -17.18
CA GLY A 143 12.08 19.21 -17.69
C GLY A 143 11.74 19.06 -19.18
N GLU A 144 11.49 17.84 -19.63
CA GLU A 144 11.12 17.52 -21.02
C GLU A 144 9.66 17.93 -21.34
N ASP A 145 9.14 17.47 -22.49
CA ASP A 145 7.75 17.70 -22.90
C ASP A 145 6.77 17.15 -21.85
N PHE A 146 6.19 18.07 -21.08
CA PHE A 146 5.24 17.78 -20.01
C PHE A 146 4.07 16.90 -20.46
N ALA A 147 3.55 17.12 -21.67
CA ALA A 147 2.41 16.34 -22.17
C ALA A 147 2.80 14.87 -22.42
N GLN A 148 4.02 14.62 -22.86
CA GLN A 148 4.57 13.28 -23.03
C GLN A 148 4.86 12.63 -21.67
N THR A 149 5.42 13.38 -20.71
CA THR A 149 5.67 12.91 -19.35
C THR A 149 4.38 12.47 -18.64
N LEU A 150 3.35 13.32 -18.65
CA LEU A 150 2.05 13.00 -18.06
C LEU A 150 1.44 11.75 -18.70
N ARG A 151 1.47 11.67 -20.03
CA ARG A 151 0.96 10.50 -20.76
C ARG A 151 1.70 9.21 -20.39
N TYR A 152 3.02 9.24 -20.19
CA TYR A 152 3.74 8.05 -19.74
C TYR A 152 3.30 7.59 -18.35
N ALA A 153 3.10 8.52 -17.40
CA ALA A 153 2.61 8.18 -16.06
C ALA A 153 1.18 7.62 -16.08
N GLU A 154 0.28 8.20 -16.89
CA GLU A 154 -1.07 7.67 -17.10
C GLU A 154 -1.04 6.25 -17.71
N GLN A 155 -0.21 6.04 -18.73
CA GLN A 155 -0.02 4.74 -19.36
C GLN A 155 0.57 3.70 -18.40
N ALA A 156 1.47 4.09 -17.50
CA ALA A 156 2.01 3.19 -16.48
C ALA A 156 0.90 2.64 -15.58
N ARG A 157 0.04 3.53 -15.06
CA ARG A 157 -1.13 3.16 -14.24
C ARG A 157 -2.07 2.24 -15.01
N ASP A 158 -2.41 2.62 -16.23
CA ASP A 158 -3.39 1.88 -17.05
C ASP A 158 -2.86 0.51 -17.45
N ALA A 159 -1.57 0.40 -17.78
CA ALA A 159 -0.91 -0.87 -18.10
C ALA A 159 -0.87 -1.81 -16.90
N LEU A 160 -0.60 -1.30 -15.69
CA LEU A 160 -0.61 -2.10 -14.46
C LEU A 160 -2.02 -2.66 -14.20
N ASN A 161 -3.03 -1.79 -14.25
CA ASN A 161 -4.43 -2.18 -14.04
C ASN A 161 -4.93 -3.18 -15.09
N ALA A 162 -4.56 -3.00 -16.36
CA ALA A 162 -4.96 -3.92 -17.42
C ALA A 162 -4.38 -5.33 -17.20
N ARG A 163 -3.11 -5.42 -16.78
CA ARG A 163 -2.44 -6.70 -16.48
C ARG A 163 -3.04 -7.39 -15.26
N ARG A 164 -3.30 -6.64 -14.18
CA ARG A 164 -4.01 -7.11 -12.99
C ARG A 164 -5.36 -7.71 -13.37
N ALA A 165 -6.16 -6.98 -14.16
CA ALA A 165 -7.47 -7.43 -14.60
C ALA A 165 -7.43 -8.69 -15.49
N SER A 166 -6.37 -8.88 -16.28
CA SER A 166 -6.19 -10.06 -17.11
C SER A 166 -5.42 -11.20 -16.43
N GLY A 167 -5.00 -11.05 -15.17
CA GLY A 167 -4.13 -12.01 -14.47
C GLY A 167 -2.75 -12.18 -15.12
N GLN A 168 -2.30 -11.20 -15.90
CA GLN A 168 -1.00 -11.24 -16.58
C GLN A 168 0.08 -10.66 -15.65
N ALA A 169 1.21 -11.35 -15.52
CA ALA A 169 2.36 -10.81 -14.78
C ALA A 169 2.93 -9.55 -15.46
N HIS A 170 3.52 -8.66 -14.67
CA HIS A 170 4.28 -7.50 -15.14
C HIS A 170 5.74 -7.63 -14.67
N TYR A 171 6.66 -6.94 -15.35
CA TYR A 171 8.05 -6.89 -14.93
C TYR A 171 8.26 -5.77 -13.92
N ALA A 172 8.62 -6.12 -12.67
CA ALA A 172 8.85 -5.16 -11.59
C ALA A 172 10.25 -5.24 -10.94
N TRP A 173 11.14 -6.13 -11.42
CA TRP A 173 12.51 -6.35 -10.90
C TRP A 173 12.69 -6.14 -9.38
N SER A 174 12.32 -7.15 -8.59
CA SER A 174 12.45 -7.15 -7.11
C SER A 174 11.60 -6.11 -6.37
N ILE A 175 10.75 -5.36 -7.07
CA ILE A 175 9.72 -4.49 -6.51
C ILE A 175 8.39 -5.24 -6.49
N THR A 176 7.63 -5.10 -5.42
CA THR A 176 6.27 -5.66 -5.34
C THR A 176 5.30 -4.86 -6.22
N GLU A 177 4.20 -5.47 -6.64
CA GLU A 177 3.17 -4.76 -7.42
C GLU A 177 2.65 -3.52 -6.68
N GLN A 178 2.46 -3.63 -5.36
CA GLN A 178 1.94 -2.56 -4.51
C GLN A 178 2.92 -1.38 -4.41
N GLU A 179 4.22 -1.66 -4.27
CA GLU A 179 5.26 -0.62 -4.30
C GLU A 179 5.29 0.08 -5.66
N LEU A 180 5.25 -0.69 -6.76
CA LEU A 180 5.24 -0.13 -8.12
C LEU A 180 4.02 0.76 -8.37
N GLU A 181 2.83 0.32 -7.95
CA GLU A 181 1.61 1.14 -8.01
C GLU A 181 1.75 2.42 -7.20
N GLY A 182 2.32 2.33 -6.00
CA GLY A 182 2.62 3.48 -5.13
C GLY A 182 3.42 4.55 -5.84
N GLU A 183 4.58 4.17 -6.41
CA GLU A 183 5.48 5.07 -7.13
C GLU A 183 4.82 5.71 -8.36
N ILE A 184 4.07 4.92 -9.15
CA ILE A 184 3.33 5.40 -10.32
C ILE A 184 2.32 6.47 -9.91
N LEU A 185 1.53 6.20 -8.87
CA LEU A 185 0.48 7.09 -8.42
C LEU A 185 1.03 8.35 -7.75
N GLU A 186 2.12 8.28 -6.99
CA GLU A 186 2.77 9.46 -6.43
C GLU A 186 3.29 10.41 -7.52
N LEU A 187 4.00 9.85 -8.52
CA LEU A 187 4.47 10.61 -9.67
C LEU A 187 3.29 11.26 -10.40
N LEU A 188 2.24 10.48 -10.68
CA LEU A 188 1.05 10.95 -11.38
C LEU A 188 0.29 12.03 -10.61
N SER A 189 0.19 11.93 -9.28
CA SER A 189 -0.39 12.97 -8.44
C SER A 189 0.37 14.29 -8.58
N GLY A 190 1.70 14.26 -8.50
CA GLY A 190 2.54 15.43 -8.71
C GLY A 190 2.40 16.02 -10.12
N LEU A 191 2.31 15.19 -11.14
CA LEU A 191 2.11 15.62 -12.53
C LEU A 191 0.73 16.26 -12.75
N TYR A 192 -0.35 15.73 -12.17
CA TYR A 192 -1.66 16.38 -12.24
C TYR A 192 -1.68 17.73 -11.55
N LEU A 193 -0.97 17.88 -10.43
CA LEU A 193 -0.85 19.18 -9.78
C LEU A 193 -0.14 20.19 -10.69
N LEU A 194 0.96 19.80 -11.33
CA LEU A 194 1.65 20.62 -12.34
C LEU A 194 0.76 20.94 -13.56
N ALA A 195 -0.14 20.02 -13.94
CA ALA A 195 -1.15 20.23 -14.97
C ALA A 195 -2.31 21.14 -14.53
N SER A 196 -2.24 21.76 -13.35
CA SER A 196 -3.34 22.55 -12.76
C SER A 196 -4.63 21.76 -12.56
N ASN A 197 -4.50 20.46 -12.26
CA ASN A 197 -5.62 19.57 -11.93
C ASN A 197 -5.51 19.07 -10.47
N PRO A 198 -5.72 19.95 -9.47
CA PRO A 198 -5.60 19.57 -8.06
C PRO A 198 -6.63 18.53 -7.63
N ALA A 199 -7.79 18.43 -8.30
CA ALA A 199 -8.81 17.44 -7.99
C ALA A 199 -8.34 16.01 -8.31
N ALA A 200 -7.73 15.79 -9.48
CA ALA A 200 -7.16 14.49 -9.82
C ALA A 200 -5.95 14.14 -8.95
N SER A 201 -5.11 15.13 -8.63
CA SER A 201 -3.98 14.96 -7.71
C SER A 201 -4.46 14.56 -6.30
N LEU A 202 -5.48 15.24 -5.77
CA LEU A 202 -6.08 14.93 -4.47
C LEU A 202 -6.69 13.52 -4.44
N ALA A 203 -7.47 13.15 -5.47
CA ALA A 203 -8.08 11.83 -5.54
C ALA A 203 -7.03 10.70 -5.49
N ILE A 204 -5.90 10.89 -6.17
CA ILE A 204 -4.81 9.90 -6.16
C ILE A 204 -4.12 9.83 -4.79
N ILE A 205 -3.78 10.97 -4.19
CA ILE A 205 -3.08 10.95 -2.90
C ILE A 205 -3.97 10.43 -1.77
N GLU A 206 -5.28 10.70 -1.84
CA GLU A 206 -6.26 10.12 -0.92
C GLU A 206 -6.34 8.60 -1.08
N HIS A 207 -6.38 8.10 -2.32
CA HIS A 207 -6.29 6.66 -2.57
C HIS A 207 -5.03 6.05 -1.96
N LEU A 208 -3.86 6.65 -2.19
CA LEU A 208 -2.58 6.19 -1.64
C LEU A 208 -2.53 6.24 -0.12
N CYS A 209 -3.05 7.29 0.51
CA CYS A 209 -3.15 7.37 1.97
C CYS A 209 -3.97 6.22 2.55
N ARG A 210 -4.92 5.67 1.78
CA ARG A 210 -5.75 4.54 2.23
C ARG A 210 -5.04 3.20 2.06
N THR A 211 -4.47 2.94 0.88
CA THR A 211 -3.93 1.63 0.50
C THR A 211 -2.50 1.39 0.98
N ALA A 212 -1.71 2.45 1.18
CA ALA A 212 -0.36 2.37 1.69
C ALA A 212 0.00 3.70 2.40
N PRO A 213 -0.51 3.94 3.62
CA PRO A 213 -0.27 5.19 4.33
C PRO A 213 1.22 5.42 4.58
N SER A 214 1.70 6.65 4.35
CA SER A 214 3.01 7.13 4.78
C SER A 214 2.91 8.58 5.24
N HIS A 215 3.85 9.00 6.09
CA HIS A 215 3.91 10.39 6.56
C HIS A 215 3.98 11.39 5.40
N ASP A 216 4.77 11.08 4.37
CA ASP A 216 4.92 11.94 3.18
C ASP A 216 3.63 12.04 2.37
N ARG A 217 2.90 10.93 2.20
CA ARG A 217 1.60 10.93 1.49
C ARG A 217 0.55 11.75 2.23
N ILE A 218 0.49 11.60 3.55
CA ILE A 218 -0.44 12.36 4.41
C ILE A 218 -0.08 13.85 4.38
N ARG A 219 1.21 14.20 4.43
CA ARG A 219 1.68 15.57 4.28
C ARG A 219 1.30 16.16 2.91
N GLN A 220 1.54 15.44 1.82
CA GLN A 220 1.18 15.90 0.48
C GLN A 220 -0.33 16.13 0.35
N ARG A 221 -1.16 15.26 0.95
CA ARG A 221 -2.60 15.47 1.04
C ARG A 221 -2.93 16.75 1.80
N ALA A 222 -2.33 16.97 2.96
CA ALA A 222 -2.56 18.16 3.77
C ALA A 222 -2.17 19.46 3.03
N ASP A 223 -1.05 19.44 2.30
CA ASP A 223 -0.60 20.57 1.46
C ASP A 223 -1.60 20.87 0.33
N LEU A 224 -2.09 19.84 -0.36
CA LEU A 224 -3.11 19.97 -1.40
C LEU A 224 -4.41 20.56 -0.85
N LEU A 225 -4.89 20.05 0.28
CA LEU A 225 -6.10 20.53 0.95
C LEU A 225 -5.97 22.01 1.37
N CYS A 226 -4.84 22.38 1.99
CA CYS A 226 -4.59 23.77 2.38
C CYS A 226 -4.49 24.72 1.17
N GLY A 227 -3.81 24.30 0.11
CA GLY A 227 -3.52 25.11 -1.06
C GLY A 227 -4.70 25.27 -2.03
N PHE A 228 -5.52 24.23 -2.20
CA PHE A 228 -6.51 24.17 -3.29
C PHE A 228 -7.95 23.90 -2.84
N PHE A 229 -8.18 23.43 -1.61
CA PHE A 229 -9.50 23.03 -1.10
C PHE A 229 -9.81 23.70 0.25
N PRO A 230 -10.00 25.04 0.29
CA PRO A 230 -10.18 25.79 1.53
C PRO A 230 -11.34 25.30 2.40
N GLU A 231 -12.40 24.76 1.79
CA GLU A 231 -13.55 24.15 2.46
C GLU A 231 -13.21 22.86 3.23
N ARG A 232 -12.09 22.20 2.89
CA ARG A 232 -11.56 21.01 3.55
C ARG A 232 -10.30 21.28 4.37
N ARG A 233 -9.90 22.54 4.54
CA ARG A 233 -8.65 22.92 5.24
C ARG A 233 -8.56 22.40 6.67
N GLU A 234 -9.69 22.27 7.39
CA GLU A 234 -9.68 21.68 8.73
C GLU A 234 -9.21 20.22 8.76
N GLU A 235 -9.32 19.47 7.66
CA GLU A 235 -8.76 18.10 7.56
C GLU A 235 -7.23 18.14 7.53
N ALA A 236 -6.63 19.08 6.79
CA ALA A 236 -5.19 19.29 6.82
C ALA A 236 -4.68 19.76 8.20
N PHE A 237 -5.51 20.50 8.94
CA PHE A 237 -5.20 20.87 10.32
C PHE A 237 -5.30 19.68 11.27
N ASP A 238 -6.23 18.73 11.04
CA ASP A 238 -6.26 17.47 11.79
C ASP A 238 -4.96 16.68 11.59
N ASP A 239 -4.50 16.56 10.34
CA ASP A 239 -3.25 15.89 9.99
C ASP A 239 -2.04 16.57 10.64
N ALA A 240 -1.94 17.90 10.53
CA ALA A 240 -0.87 18.66 11.16
C ALA A 240 -0.90 18.50 12.69
N TYR A 241 -2.08 18.53 13.31
CA TYR A 241 -2.20 18.38 14.76
C TYR A 241 -1.68 17.02 15.26
N GLN A 242 -1.95 15.96 14.50
CA GLN A 242 -1.56 14.59 14.84
C GLN A 242 -0.08 14.32 14.53
N TRP A 243 0.41 14.80 13.37
CA TRP A 243 1.67 14.35 12.80
C TRP A 243 2.78 15.39 12.78
N SER A 244 2.54 16.66 13.16
CA SER A 244 3.56 17.72 13.08
C SER A 244 4.82 17.44 13.89
N ARG A 245 4.76 16.58 14.91
CA ARG A 245 5.94 16.17 15.69
C ARG A 245 7.02 15.47 14.86
N PHE A 246 6.65 14.93 13.70
CA PHE A 246 7.57 14.30 12.73
C PHE A 246 8.06 15.27 11.64
N GLY A 247 7.71 16.56 11.73
CA GLY A 247 8.16 17.60 10.80
C GLY A 247 7.39 17.66 9.48
N GLY A 248 7.68 18.69 8.68
CA GLY A 248 7.15 18.86 7.32
C GLY A 248 5.82 19.63 7.21
N TYR A 249 5.21 20.01 8.34
CA TYR A 249 3.95 20.75 8.37
C TYR A 249 4.14 22.27 8.57
N ASP A 250 5.37 22.77 8.51
CA ASP A 250 5.72 24.14 8.91
C ASP A 250 4.86 25.21 8.22
N VAL A 251 4.57 25.03 6.93
CA VAL A 251 3.71 25.94 6.17
C VAL A 251 2.28 25.93 6.70
N ILE A 252 1.72 24.77 7.03
CA ILE A 252 0.36 24.61 7.56
C ILE A 252 0.27 25.20 8.97
N LEU A 253 1.29 25.00 9.81
CA LEU A 253 1.34 25.55 11.16
C LEU A 253 1.38 27.09 11.19
N LEU A 254 1.81 27.73 10.10
CA LEU A 254 1.86 29.19 9.97
C LEU A 254 0.52 29.82 9.58
N PHE A 255 -0.50 29.03 9.21
CA PHE A 255 -1.83 29.58 8.94
C PHE A 255 -2.42 30.20 10.22
N PRO A 256 -2.88 31.45 10.20
CA PRO A 256 -3.52 32.08 11.37
C PRO A 256 -4.68 31.25 11.93
N GLU A 257 -5.45 30.61 11.05
CA GLU A 257 -6.59 29.77 11.39
C GLU A 257 -6.18 28.49 12.12
N TYR A 258 -4.92 28.03 11.98
CA TYR A 258 -4.42 26.85 12.68
C TYR A 258 -4.34 27.09 14.20
N ALA A 259 -3.87 28.27 14.63
CA ALA A 259 -3.81 28.61 16.06
C ALA A 259 -5.22 28.64 16.69
N GLU A 260 -6.21 29.18 15.97
CA GLU A 260 -7.61 29.16 16.38
C GLU A 260 -8.16 27.72 16.43
N TYR A 261 -7.85 26.91 15.42
CA TYR A 261 -8.20 25.49 15.40
C TYR A 261 -7.65 24.75 16.63
N VAL A 262 -6.37 24.92 16.96
CA VAL A 262 -5.74 24.31 18.15
C VAL A 262 -6.43 24.77 19.43
N ALA A 263 -6.74 26.06 19.55
CA ALA A 263 -7.45 26.59 20.71
C ALA A 263 -8.85 25.96 20.86
N ARG A 264 -9.61 25.82 19.75
CA ARG A 264 -10.91 25.13 19.75
C ARG A 264 -10.79 23.66 20.15
N ARG A 265 -9.77 22.95 19.66
CA ARG A 265 -9.51 21.53 20.00
C ARG A 265 -9.22 21.36 21.50
N LYS A 266 -8.34 22.20 22.05
CA LYS A 266 -7.95 22.17 23.47
C LYS A 266 -9.09 22.57 24.41
N ALA A 267 -9.94 23.50 23.98
CA ALA A 267 -11.12 23.90 24.75
C ALA A 267 -12.23 22.82 24.77
N GLY A 268 -12.08 21.73 24.01
CA GLY A 268 -13.09 20.67 23.90
C GLY A 268 -14.39 21.15 23.24
N ALA A 269 -14.33 22.18 22.40
CA ALA A 269 -15.52 22.90 21.94
C ALA A 269 -16.47 22.07 21.06
N SER A 270 -16.04 20.92 20.51
CA SER A 270 -16.97 19.95 19.92
C SER A 270 -17.46 18.97 20.99
N ALA A 271 -18.68 19.16 21.49
CA ALA A 271 -19.27 18.30 22.52
C ALA A 271 -19.28 16.80 22.15
N LYS A 272 -19.28 16.47 20.84
CA LYS A 272 -19.34 15.09 20.35
C LYS A 272 -17.96 14.41 20.24
N GLY A 273 -16.91 15.17 19.98
CA GLY A 273 -15.57 14.62 19.74
C GLY A 273 -15.43 13.74 18.49
N TRP A 274 -16.41 13.76 17.58
CA TRP A 274 -16.33 13.09 16.27
C TRP A 274 -17.14 13.84 15.22
N ARG A 275 -16.80 13.62 13.94
CA ARG A 275 -17.58 14.06 12.78
C ARG A 275 -17.40 13.11 11.62
N TRP A 276 -18.33 13.12 10.67
CA TRP A 276 -18.17 12.38 9.42
C TRP A 276 -17.42 13.21 8.37
N ARG A 277 -16.64 12.54 7.52
CA ARG A 277 -16.26 13.07 6.21
C ARG A 277 -17.48 13.15 5.28
N PRO A 278 -17.38 13.89 4.16
CA PRO A 278 -18.40 13.85 3.12
C PRO A 278 -18.76 12.41 2.73
N ALA A 279 -20.05 12.17 2.49
CA ALA A 279 -20.56 10.87 2.11
C ALA A 279 -20.31 10.61 0.62
N THR A 280 -20.06 9.35 0.28
CA THR A 280 -20.05 8.85 -1.11
C THR A 280 -21.08 7.73 -1.24
N PRO A 281 -22.40 8.05 -1.33
CA PRO A 281 -23.47 7.07 -1.42
C PRO A 281 -23.25 6.01 -2.49
N ILE A 282 -23.51 4.75 -2.14
CA ILE A 282 -23.42 3.60 -3.05
C ILE A 282 -24.79 3.26 -3.62
N ASN A 283 -24.84 2.96 -4.91
CA ASN A 283 -26.08 2.52 -5.58
C ASN A 283 -26.38 1.02 -5.31
N ASP A 284 -27.63 0.60 -5.54
CA ASP A 284 -28.03 -0.79 -5.29
C ASP A 284 -27.34 -1.83 -6.19
N ALA A 285 -26.85 -1.44 -7.37
CA ALA A 285 -26.17 -2.34 -8.29
C ALA A 285 -24.79 -2.74 -7.74
N ASP A 286 -24.03 -1.79 -7.21
CA ASP A 286 -22.72 -2.04 -6.59
C ASP A 286 -22.85 -2.83 -5.29
N ILE A 287 -23.89 -2.54 -4.48
CA ILE A 287 -24.23 -3.36 -3.30
C ILE A 287 -24.54 -4.80 -3.73
N SER A 288 -25.36 -4.98 -4.76
CA SER A 288 -25.76 -6.29 -5.25
C SER A 288 -24.58 -7.07 -5.86
N ALA A 289 -23.65 -6.38 -6.52
CA ALA A 289 -22.41 -6.99 -7.02
C ALA A 289 -21.55 -7.51 -5.87
N ALA A 290 -21.37 -6.72 -4.81
CA ALA A 290 -20.64 -7.15 -3.61
C ALA A 290 -21.32 -8.35 -2.93
N GLU A 291 -22.65 -8.34 -2.79
CA GLU A 291 -23.42 -9.47 -2.24
C GLU A 291 -23.24 -10.75 -3.07
N GLN A 292 -23.17 -10.63 -4.40
CA GLN A 292 -22.88 -11.77 -5.28
C GLN A 292 -21.46 -12.30 -5.08
N THR A 293 -20.46 -11.42 -4.94
CA THR A 293 -19.07 -11.82 -4.67
C THR A 293 -18.93 -12.49 -3.30
N LEU A 294 -19.61 -11.97 -2.27
CA LEU A 294 -19.63 -12.55 -0.93
C LEU A 294 -20.49 -13.83 -0.84
N GLY A 295 -21.38 -14.06 -1.80
CA GLY A 295 -22.32 -15.18 -1.79
C GLY A 295 -23.45 -15.05 -0.77
N VAL A 296 -23.66 -13.85 -0.20
CA VAL A 296 -24.63 -13.58 0.86
C VAL A 296 -25.13 -12.14 0.80
N ARG A 297 -26.39 -11.94 1.19
CA ARG A 297 -26.99 -10.60 1.29
C ARG A 297 -26.42 -9.87 2.51
N LEU A 298 -26.24 -8.56 2.41
CA LEU A 298 -25.90 -7.70 3.53
C LEU A 298 -27.15 -7.39 4.38
N PRO A 299 -27.02 -7.24 5.72
CA PRO A 299 -28.08 -6.77 6.61
C PRO A 299 -28.66 -5.42 6.17
N ASP A 300 -29.97 -5.22 6.39
CA ASP A 300 -30.68 -4.06 5.87
C ASP A 300 -30.17 -2.73 6.44
N ASP A 301 -29.78 -2.70 7.72
CA ASP A 301 -29.19 -1.53 8.37
C ASP A 301 -27.84 -1.14 7.74
N TYR A 302 -26.99 -2.12 7.45
CA TYR A 302 -25.72 -1.86 6.75
C TYR A 302 -25.94 -1.45 5.29
N ARG A 303 -26.94 -2.02 4.59
CA ARG A 303 -27.31 -1.57 3.24
C ARG A 303 -27.77 -0.11 3.24
N ASP A 304 -28.56 0.29 4.23
CA ASP A 304 -29.03 1.67 4.37
C ASP A 304 -27.88 2.63 4.71
N PHE A 305 -26.91 2.19 5.51
CA PHE A 305 -25.66 2.92 5.70
C PHE A 305 -24.91 3.11 4.37
N LEU A 306 -24.72 2.05 3.58
CA LEU A 306 -24.03 2.15 2.28
C LEU A 306 -24.75 3.08 1.29
N ARG A 307 -26.08 3.09 1.28
CA ARG A 307 -26.88 4.00 0.43
C ARG A 307 -26.83 5.46 0.85
N THR A 308 -26.55 5.73 2.12
CA THR A 308 -26.60 7.10 2.67
C THR A 308 -25.21 7.71 2.84
N ARG A 309 -24.24 6.88 3.21
CA ARG A 309 -22.86 7.24 3.53
C ARG A 309 -21.86 6.61 2.58
N GLY A 310 -22.06 5.33 2.27
CA GLY A 310 -21.18 4.55 1.43
C GLY A 310 -19.77 4.45 2.00
N GLU A 311 -18.78 4.50 1.11
CA GLU A 311 -17.38 4.63 1.49
C GLU A 311 -17.17 6.01 2.14
N THR A 312 -16.82 6.02 3.43
CA THR A 312 -16.68 7.25 4.20
C THR A 312 -15.78 7.03 5.43
N GLU A 313 -15.50 8.09 6.16
CA GLU A 313 -14.67 8.06 7.35
C GLU A 313 -15.33 8.80 8.51
N LEU A 314 -15.28 8.19 9.70
CA LEU A 314 -15.62 8.83 10.96
C LEU A 314 -14.35 9.38 11.60
N LEU A 315 -14.23 10.70 11.63
CA LEU A 315 -13.11 11.41 12.23
C LEU A 315 -13.34 11.53 13.73
N VAL A 316 -12.46 10.93 14.53
CA VAL A 316 -12.45 11.00 15.99
C VAL A 316 -11.44 12.05 16.42
N ARG A 317 -11.92 13.03 17.19
CA ARG A 317 -11.23 14.27 17.54
C ARG A 317 -11.26 14.45 19.06
N LEU A 318 -10.20 14.01 19.74
CA LEU A 318 -9.97 14.23 21.18
C LEU A 318 -9.04 15.41 21.42
N PRO A 319 -9.02 16.04 22.62
CA PRO A 319 -8.14 17.17 22.87
C PRO A 319 -6.65 16.89 22.63
N GLU A 320 -6.19 15.67 22.88
CA GLU A 320 -4.76 15.31 22.79
C GLU A 320 -4.42 14.47 21.55
N SER A 321 -5.43 13.90 20.90
CA SER A 321 -5.25 12.91 19.85
C SER A 321 -6.38 12.95 18.81
N SER A 322 -6.09 12.38 17.63
CA SER A 322 -7.04 12.22 16.53
C SER A 322 -6.90 10.80 16.00
N SER A 323 -8.00 10.22 15.52
CA SER A 323 -8.01 8.97 14.77
C SER A 323 -9.15 8.99 13.76
N GLU A 324 -9.19 8.02 12.86
CA GLU A 324 -10.19 7.92 11.80
C GLU A 324 -10.68 6.47 11.70
N LEU A 325 -12.00 6.23 11.68
CA LEU A 325 -12.57 4.93 11.32
C LEU A 325 -12.94 4.96 9.83
N ARG A 326 -12.29 4.12 9.03
CA ARG A 326 -12.50 4.04 7.57
C ARG A 326 -13.49 2.93 7.27
N PHE A 327 -14.60 3.26 6.61
CA PHE A 327 -15.59 2.29 6.15
C PHE A 327 -15.29 1.90 4.70
N TYR A 328 -15.20 0.60 4.45
CA TYR A 328 -14.83 0.07 3.14
C TYR A 328 -15.93 0.27 2.10
N ALA A 329 -15.53 0.44 0.84
CA ALA A 329 -16.46 0.33 -0.27
C ALA A 329 -16.98 -1.12 -0.38
N PRO A 330 -18.23 -1.35 -0.84
CA PRO A 330 -18.78 -2.70 -0.95
C PRO A 330 -17.93 -3.64 -1.83
N GLY A 331 -17.32 -3.11 -2.89
CA GLY A 331 -16.43 -3.87 -3.77
C GLY A 331 -15.14 -4.36 -3.11
N GLU A 332 -14.76 -3.82 -1.95
CA GLU A 332 -13.53 -4.19 -1.23
C GLU A 332 -13.76 -5.28 -0.16
N LEU A 333 -15.01 -5.52 0.25
CA LEU A 333 -15.34 -6.39 1.39
C LEU A 333 -14.80 -7.81 1.25
N ALA A 334 -14.85 -8.39 0.05
CA ALA A 334 -14.34 -9.74 -0.21
C ALA A 334 -12.80 -9.80 -0.11
N THR A 335 -12.12 -8.76 -0.60
CA THR A 335 -10.66 -8.63 -0.46
C THR A 335 -10.28 -8.48 1.01
N GLN A 336 -10.99 -7.66 1.77
CA GLN A 336 -10.69 -7.46 3.19
C GLN A 336 -10.99 -8.70 4.04
N LEU A 337 -12.06 -9.45 3.72
CA LEU A 337 -12.27 -10.77 4.32
C LEU A 337 -11.04 -11.66 4.10
N ARG A 338 -10.57 -11.76 2.86
CA ARG A 338 -9.38 -12.58 2.56
C ARG A 338 -8.15 -12.11 3.33
N ASN A 339 -7.89 -10.80 3.38
CA ASN A 339 -6.76 -10.24 4.14
C ASN A 339 -6.80 -10.64 5.62
N VAL A 340 -7.98 -10.58 6.26
CA VAL A 340 -8.12 -10.97 7.67
C VAL A 340 -7.96 -12.49 7.85
N LEU A 341 -8.46 -13.31 6.92
CA LEU A 341 -8.27 -14.76 6.98
C LEU A 341 -6.79 -15.15 6.81
N ASP A 342 -6.12 -14.57 5.82
CA ASP A 342 -4.69 -14.79 5.53
C ASP A 342 -3.80 -14.26 6.68
N PHE A 343 -4.27 -13.27 7.45
CA PHE A 343 -3.60 -12.80 8.66
C PHE A 343 -3.79 -13.77 9.85
N ILE A 344 -5.02 -14.24 10.07
CA ILE A 344 -5.34 -15.11 11.22
C ILE A 344 -4.74 -16.51 11.06
N ALA A 345 -4.60 -16.98 9.82
CA ALA A 345 -4.06 -18.29 9.52
C ALA A 345 -3.17 -18.27 8.27
N TYR A 346 -1.95 -18.80 8.40
CA TYR A 346 -0.98 -18.90 7.30
C TYR A 346 -1.09 -20.23 6.53
N SER A 347 -2.00 -21.13 6.94
CA SER A 347 -2.27 -22.41 6.28
C SER A 347 -3.75 -22.80 6.36
N GLU A 348 -4.20 -23.68 5.46
CA GLU A 348 -5.57 -24.20 5.47
C GLU A 348 -5.90 -24.98 6.77
N ASP A 349 -4.95 -25.74 7.30
CA ASP A 349 -5.14 -26.52 8.53
C ASP A 349 -5.36 -25.59 9.74
N GLU A 350 -4.57 -24.53 9.85
CA GLU A 350 -4.72 -23.51 10.89
C GLU A 350 -6.03 -22.72 10.72
N LEU A 351 -6.43 -22.45 9.47
CA LEU A 351 -7.71 -21.80 9.18
C LEU A 351 -8.90 -22.65 9.63
N GLU A 352 -8.84 -23.97 9.46
CA GLU A 352 -9.87 -24.89 9.98
C GLU A 352 -9.91 -24.90 11.51
N GLU A 353 -8.75 -24.89 12.17
CA GLU A 353 -8.65 -24.81 13.63
C GLU A 353 -9.26 -23.50 14.15
N ALA A 354 -8.88 -22.37 13.56
CA ALA A 354 -9.43 -21.06 13.90
C ALA A 354 -10.95 -21.02 13.68
N CYS A 355 -11.44 -21.56 12.56
CA CYS A 355 -12.88 -21.68 12.31
C CYS A 355 -13.61 -22.48 13.41
N ALA A 356 -13.04 -23.62 13.84
CA ALA A 356 -13.60 -24.44 14.91
C ALA A 356 -13.58 -23.71 16.25
N TYR A 357 -12.52 -22.97 16.55
CA TYR A 357 -12.42 -22.14 17.74
C TYR A 357 -13.51 -21.06 17.77
N PHE A 358 -13.65 -20.26 16.70
CA PHE A 358 -14.65 -19.19 16.63
C PHE A 358 -16.08 -19.72 16.76
N ARG A 359 -16.35 -20.88 16.13
CA ARG A 359 -17.64 -21.58 16.26
C ARG A 359 -17.92 -21.99 17.71
N LYS A 360 -16.91 -22.46 18.44
CA LYS A 360 -17.06 -22.92 19.84
C LYS A 360 -17.13 -21.76 20.82
N ALA A 361 -16.26 -20.77 20.71
CA ALA A 361 -16.11 -19.67 21.67
C ALA A 361 -17.19 -18.60 21.46
N TYR A 362 -17.45 -18.24 20.21
CA TYR A 362 -18.30 -17.11 19.84
C TYR A 362 -19.55 -17.52 19.07
N GLY A 363 -19.68 -18.78 18.66
CA GLY A 363 -20.79 -19.30 17.84
C GLY A 363 -21.04 -18.49 16.58
N VAL A 364 -19.96 -18.09 15.91
CA VAL A 364 -19.93 -17.44 14.60
C VAL A 364 -18.95 -18.18 13.70
N SER A 365 -19.11 -18.02 12.38
CA SER A 365 -18.16 -18.56 11.41
C SER A 365 -17.12 -17.49 11.05
N LEU A 366 -15.83 -17.80 11.23
CA LEU A 366 -14.73 -16.91 10.86
C LEU A 366 -14.78 -16.52 9.38
N LYS A 367 -15.09 -17.47 8.48
CA LYS A 367 -15.24 -17.24 7.04
C LYS A 367 -16.41 -16.31 6.67
N HIS A 368 -17.27 -15.95 7.62
CA HIS A 368 -18.39 -15.04 7.43
C HIS A 368 -18.28 -13.77 8.30
N LEU A 369 -17.14 -13.51 8.92
CA LEU A 369 -16.86 -12.26 9.61
C LEU A 369 -16.23 -11.27 8.63
N ILE A 370 -17.07 -10.42 8.05
CA ILE A 370 -16.65 -9.47 7.02
C ILE A 370 -16.13 -8.20 7.67
N PRO A 371 -14.88 -7.78 7.44
CA PRO A 371 -14.41 -6.46 7.86
C PRO A 371 -15.18 -5.38 7.10
N ILE A 372 -15.85 -4.48 7.83
CA ILE A 372 -16.63 -3.38 7.26
C ILE A 372 -16.02 -2.00 7.54
N ALA A 373 -15.17 -1.91 8.56
CA ALA A 373 -14.40 -0.71 8.84
C ALA A 373 -13.11 -1.03 9.62
N GLU A 374 -12.13 -0.14 9.55
CA GLU A 374 -10.87 -0.22 10.32
C GLU A 374 -10.43 1.16 10.82
N PRO A 375 -9.89 1.28 12.04
CA PRO A 375 -9.17 2.49 12.43
C PRO A 375 -7.94 2.68 11.53
N SER A 376 -7.71 3.89 11.07
CA SER A 376 -6.58 4.22 10.20
C SER A 376 -5.26 3.86 10.86
N GLN A 377 -4.40 3.16 10.13
CA GLN A 377 -3.05 2.74 10.55
C GLN A 377 -3.01 1.77 11.74
N LEU A 378 -4.14 1.15 12.12
CA LEU A 378 -4.18 0.11 13.14
C LEU A 378 -4.60 -1.21 12.51
N SER A 379 -3.99 -2.32 12.94
CA SER A 379 -4.38 -3.67 12.54
C SER A 379 -5.62 -4.14 13.34
N ARG A 380 -6.73 -3.40 13.19
CA ARG A 380 -7.98 -3.61 13.92
C ARG A 380 -9.17 -3.44 13.00
N CYS A 381 -10.23 -4.22 13.23
CA CYS A 381 -11.40 -4.21 12.35
C CYS A 381 -12.71 -4.19 13.15
N LEU A 382 -13.69 -3.46 12.63
CA LEU A 382 -15.11 -3.70 12.91
C LEU A 382 -15.58 -4.78 11.93
N LEU A 383 -15.97 -5.93 12.47
CA LEU A 383 -16.42 -7.10 11.73
C LEU A 383 -17.95 -7.19 11.74
N LEU A 384 -18.54 -7.60 10.62
CA LEU A 384 -19.97 -7.89 10.46
C LEU A 384 -20.16 -9.36 10.10
N HIS A 385 -20.93 -10.09 10.91
CA HIS A 385 -21.16 -11.52 10.71
C HIS A 385 -22.33 -11.78 9.75
N LEU A 386 -22.08 -12.52 8.68
CA LEU A 386 -23.05 -12.74 7.60
C LEU A 386 -23.56 -14.18 7.47
N GLU A 387 -23.12 -15.14 8.29
CA GLU A 387 -23.66 -16.50 8.20
C GLU A 387 -25.16 -16.48 8.59
N PRO A 388 -26.05 -17.06 7.77
CA PRO A 388 -27.46 -17.15 8.10
C PRO A 388 -27.69 -17.87 9.43
N GLY A 389 -28.37 -17.22 10.38
CA GLY A 389 -28.65 -17.79 11.69
C GLY A 389 -28.94 -16.74 12.75
N GLU A 390 -28.88 -17.15 14.02
CA GLU A 390 -29.18 -16.29 15.18
C GLU A 390 -28.28 -15.04 15.26
N ARG A 391 -27.04 -15.15 14.78
CA ARG A 391 -26.04 -14.07 14.79
C ARG A 391 -25.84 -13.38 13.45
N TYR A 392 -26.75 -13.56 12.49
CA TYR A 392 -26.70 -12.79 11.24
C TYR A 392 -26.84 -11.29 11.54
N GLY A 393 -25.93 -10.48 11.00
CA GLY A 393 -25.85 -9.03 11.19
C GLY A 393 -25.17 -8.57 12.49
N TRP A 394 -24.68 -9.49 13.32
CA TRP A 394 -23.96 -9.11 14.54
C TRP A 394 -22.61 -8.47 14.20
N CYS A 395 -22.20 -7.49 15.00
CA CYS A 395 -20.92 -6.81 14.88
C CYS A 395 -19.98 -7.16 16.02
N PHE A 396 -18.68 -7.16 15.73
CA PHE A 396 -17.60 -7.42 16.68
C PHE A 396 -16.42 -6.48 16.40
N GLN A 397 -15.65 -6.18 17.44
CA GLN A 397 -14.32 -5.59 17.27
C GLN A 397 -13.28 -6.70 17.31
N TRP A 398 -12.27 -6.60 16.45
CA TRP A 398 -11.15 -7.53 16.36
C TRP A 398 -9.83 -6.76 16.35
N ASP A 399 -8.83 -7.32 17.02
CA ASP A 399 -7.48 -6.78 17.16
C ASP A 399 -6.44 -7.84 16.82
N HIS A 400 -5.41 -7.45 16.07
CA HIS A 400 -4.29 -8.31 15.72
C HIS A 400 -3.53 -8.88 16.93
N ASP A 401 -3.48 -8.16 18.06
CA ASP A 401 -2.81 -8.62 19.28
C ASP A 401 -3.50 -9.85 19.89
N GLY A 402 -4.82 -9.96 19.66
CA GLY A 402 -5.65 -11.08 20.02
C GLY A 402 -6.30 -11.67 18.77
N ALA A 403 -5.50 -12.20 17.83
CA ALA A 403 -5.99 -12.63 16.51
C ALA A 403 -7.18 -13.60 16.55
N TRP A 404 -7.37 -14.35 17.64
CA TRP A 404 -8.48 -15.29 17.81
C TRP A 404 -9.58 -14.77 18.75
N GLU A 405 -9.50 -13.51 19.18
CA GLU A 405 -10.41 -12.90 20.13
C GLU A 405 -11.42 -11.96 19.44
N LEU A 406 -12.68 -12.02 19.87
CA LEU A 406 -13.73 -11.10 19.46
C LEU A 406 -14.23 -10.29 20.65
N GLU A 407 -14.21 -8.98 20.50
CA GLU A 407 -14.62 -8.03 21.52
C GLU A 407 -15.92 -7.31 21.12
N GLN A 408 -16.50 -6.59 22.09
CA GLN A 408 -17.62 -5.66 21.87
C GLN A 408 -18.75 -6.22 20.99
N LYS A 409 -19.25 -7.42 21.32
CA LYS A 409 -20.37 -8.04 20.58
C LYS A 409 -21.61 -7.13 20.57
N GLN A 410 -22.13 -6.83 19.38
CA GLN A 410 -23.34 -6.03 19.20
C GLN A 410 -24.32 -6.73 18.23
N PRO A 411 -25.64 -6.61 18.44
CA PRO A 411 -26.62 -7.40 17.70
C PRO A 411 -26.90 -6.90 16.27
N SER A 412 -26.42 -5.73 15.88
CA SER A 412 -26.65 -5.10 14.56
C SER A 412 -25.62 -4.01 14.30
N PHE A 413 -25.49 -3.57 13.05
CA PHE A 413 -24.60 -2.50 12.65
C PHE A 413 -25.00 -1.17 13.28
N ASP A 414 -26.28 -0.82 13.26
CA ASP A 414 -26.77 0.43 13.85
C ASP A 414 -26.47 0.51 15.35
N VAL A 415 -26.63 -0.60 16.08
CA VAL A 415 -26.31 -0.66 17.51
C VAL A 415 -24.80 -0.53 17.73
N ALA A 416 -23.98 -1.16 16.89
CA ALA A 416 -22.53 -1.05 16.98
C ALA A 416 -22.04 0.37 16.71
N LEU A 417 -22.51 0.99 15.63
CA LEU A 417 -22.17 2.37 15.28
C LEU A 417 -22.60 3.33 16.40
N LYS A 418 -23.80 3.15 16.94
CA LYS A 418 -24.28 3.96 18.06
C LYS A 418 -23.43 3.78 19.32
N ALA A 419 -23.10 2.54 19.68
CA ALA A 419 -22.27 2.25 20.86
C ALA A 419 -20.89 2.92 20.74
N LEU A 420 -20.29 2.85 19.56
CA LEU A 420 -19.00 3.48 19.25
C LEU A 420 -19.10 5.00 19.35
N THR A 421 -20.08 5.64 18.68
CA THR A 421 -20.21 7.11 18.73
C THR A 421 -20.57 7.61 20.13
N ASP A 422 -21.48 6.94 20.84
CA ASP A 422 -21.83 7.29 22.22
C ASP A 422 -20.62 7.11 23.16
N GLY A 423 -19.79 6.09 22.93
CA GLY A 423 -18.56 5.85 23.68
C GLY A 423 -17.54 6.97 23.51
N ILE A 424 -17.33 7.43 22.27
CA ILE A 424 -16.46 8.58 21.99
C ILE A 424 -16.97 9.83 22.72
N GLU A 425 -18.28 10.11 22.67
CA GLU A 425 -18.89 11.26 23.35
C GLU A 425 -18.68 11.21 24.87
N ARG A 426 -18.79 10.02 25.46
CA ARG A 426 -18.62 9.79 26.91
C ARG A 426 -17.17 9.60 27.36
N ARG A 427 -16.22 9.55 26.42
CA ARG A 427 -14.82 9.18 26.68
C ARG A 427 -14.70 7.81 27.35
N ASP A 428 -15.49 6.85 26.87
CA ASP A 428 -15.43 5.47 27.33
C ASP A 428 -14.09 4.84 26.94
N ALA A 429 -13.30 4.43 27.94
CA ALA A 429 -11.95 3.93 27.71
C ALA A 429 -11.92 2.68 26.82
N THR A 430 -12.95 1.84 26.87
CA THR A 430 -13.00 0.62 26.06
C THR A 430 -13.31 0.93 24.60
N GLN A 431 -14.21 1.86 24.32
CA GLN A 431 -14.47 2.31 22.94
C GLN A 431 -13.31 3.14 22.36
N LEU A 432 -12.61 3.93 23.19
CA LEU A 432 -11.43 4.68 22.76
C LEU A 432 -10.21 3.78 22.54
N ALA A 433 -10.07 2.70 23.32
CA ALA A 433 -9.01 1.72 23.13
C ALA A 433 -9.00 1.14 21.71
N PHE A 434 -10.16 0.94 21.07
CA PHE A 434 -10.26 0.49 19.68
C PHE A 434 -9.48 1.41 18.70
N PHE A 435 -9.42 2.70 19.01
CA PHE A 435 -8.72 3.72 18.22
C PHE A 435 -7.28 4.00 18.67
N ASP A 436 -6.80 3.31 19.72
CA ASP A 436 -5.54 3.62 20.41
C ASP A 436 -5.50 5.06 20.97
N LEU A 437 -6.62 5.51 21.57
CA LEU A 437 -6.82 6.89 22.05
C LEU A 437 -7.03 7.04 23.55
#